data_AF-A0A0P8BWI2-F1
#
_entry.id   AF-A0A0P8BWI2-F1
#
_cell.length_a   1.000
_cell.length_b   1.000
_cell.length_c   1.000
_cell.angle_alpha   90.00
_cell.angle_beta   90.00
_cell.angle_gamma   90.00
#
_symmetry.space_group_name_H-M   'P 1'
#
loop_
_entity.id
_entity.type
_entity.pdbx_description
1 polymer ?
#
loop_
_entity_poly.entity_id
_entity_poly.type
_entity_poly.pdbx_seq_one_letter_code
_entity_poly.pdbx_strand_id
1 'polypeptide(L)'
;MTRIPAMFRLAGSASLLALAATAAPAGADNLRAALVGAYNSNPTLEAARANQRATDENVTIQRAQGLPSANVTANHIEFIRQSANAFTAPERNLGVNAQLLVPVYSGGAIRNGVRAAKDRVEA
;
A
#
# COMPACT_ATOMS: atom_id res chain seq x y z
N MET A 1 -38.51 -63.49 -3.22
CA MET A 1 -37.10 -63.08 -2.98
C MET A 1 -36.34 -63.19 -4.29
N THR A 2 -36.25 -62.09 -5.06
CA THR A 2 -35.74 -62.08 -6.45
C THR A 2 -34.98 -60.78 -6.76
N ARG A 3 -33.65 -60.91 -6.80
CA ARG A 3 -32.57 -60.30 -7.62
C ARG A 3 -32.61 -58.83 -8.15
N ILE A 4 -31.42 -58.21 -8.03
CA ILE A 4 -30.92 -56.85 -8.36
C ILE A 4 -30.88 -56.52 -9.87
N PRO A 5 -30.87 -55.23 -10.27
CA PRO A 5 -29.93 -54.75 -11.32
C PRO A 5 -29.27 -53.38 -11.00
N ALA A 6 -27.94 -53.26 -11.00
CA ALA A 6 -27.05 -53.04 -12.14
C ALA A 6 -26.95 -51.60 -12.72
N MET A 7 -27.28 -50.54 -11.95
CA MET A 7 -27.22 -49.14 -12.43
C MET A 7 -25.97 -48.32 -12.02
N PHE A 8 -24.99 -48.92 -11.33
CA PHE A 8 -23.85 -48.14 -10.76
C PHE A 8 -22.55 -48.22 -11.57
N ARG A 9 -22.48 -49.04 -12.63
CA ARG A 9 -21.22 -49.28 -13.36
C ARG A 9 -20.98 -48.35 -14.55
N LEU A 10 -22.01 -47.69 -15.10
CA LEU A 10 -21.85 -46.74 -16.22
C LEU A 10 -21.49 -45.32 -15.77
N ALA A 11 -21.81 -44.95 -14.53
CA ALA A 11 -21.52 -43.61 -14.01
C ALA A 11 -20.02 -43.41 -13.70
N GLY A 12 -19.28 -44.49 -13.39
CA GLY A 12 -17.85 -44.44 -13.09
C GLY A 12 -16.96 -44.25 -14.31
N SER A 13 -17.38 -44.72 -15.49
CA SER A 13 -16.61 -44.59 -16.73
C SER A 13 -16.75 -43.20 -17.36
N ALA A 14 -17.91 -42.56 -17.23
CA ALA A 14 -18.13 -41.20 -17.72
C ALA A 14 -17.32 -40.15 -16.94
N SER A 15 -17.15 -40.32 -15.62
CA SER A 15 -16.32 -39.43 -14.80
C SER A 15 -14.82 -39.59 -15.08
N LEU A 16 -14.35 -40.80 -15.38
CA LEU A 16 -12.96 -41.05 -15.77
C LEU A 16 -12.60 -40.43 -17.13
N LEU A 17 -13.52 -40.46 -18.10
CA LEU A 17 -13.32 -39.79 -19.40
C LEU A 17 -13.36 -38.26 -19.27
N ALA A 18 -14.21 -37.70 -18.41
CA ALA A 18 -14.26 -36.27 -18.15
C ALA A 18 -12.97 -35.75 -17.48
N LEU A 19 -12.35 -36.57 -16.61
CA LEU A 19 -11.09 -36.24 -15.95
C LEU A 19 -9.88 -36.35 -16.90
N ALA A 20 -9.94 -37.26 -17.87
CA ALA A 20 -8.91 -37.38 -18.91
C ALA A 20 -8.93 -36.20 -19.91
N ALA A 21 -10.10 -35.60 -20.16
CA ALA A 21 -10.25 -34.45 -21.07
C ALA A 21 -9.68 -33.13 -20.50
N THR A 22 -9.44 -33.06 -19.18
CA THR A 22 -8.79 -31.90 -18.54
C THR A 22 -7.28 -32.04 -18.39
N ALA A 23 -6.69 -33.14 -18.89
CA ALA A 23 -5.24 -33.33 -18.91
C ALA A 23 -4.64 -32.49 -20.06
N ALA A 24 -4.60 -31.17 -19.88
CA ALA A 24 -3.76 -30.32 -20.70
C ALA A 24 -2.30 -30.78 -20.53
N PRO A 25 -1.52 -30.91 -21.61
CA PRO A 25 -0.10 -31.18 -21.49
C PRO A 25 0.52 -30.07 -20.65
N ALA A 26 1.05 -30.41 -19.47
CA ALA A 26 1.90 -29.50 -18.72
C ALA A 26 3.18 -29.33 -19.55
N GLY A 27 3.21 -28.29 -20.40
CA GLY A 27 4.41 -27.91 -21.14
C GLY A 27 5.48 -27.54 -20.12
N ALA A 28 6.51 -28.38 -20.00
CA ALA A 28 7.66 -28.05 -19.20
C ALA A 28 8.32 -26.81 -19.83
N ASP A 29 8.25 -25.67 -19.14
CA ASP A 29 8.93 -24.47 -19.58
C ASP A 29 10.43 -24.76 -19.72
N ASN A 30 10.98 -24.40 -20.87
CA ASN A 30 12.42 -24.47 -21.13
C ASN A 30 13.16 -23.72 -20.00
N LEU A 31 14.34 -24.16 -19.55
CA LEU A 31 15.11 -23.46 -18.49
C LEU A 31 15.25 -21.94 -18.75
N ARG A 32 15.34 -21.54 -20.02
CA ARG A 32 15.34 -20.13 -20.45
C ARG A 32 13.99 -19.43 -20.26
N ALA A 33 12.88 -20.11 -20.54
CA ALA A 33 11.53 -19.58 -20.32
C ALA A 33 11.23 -19.45 -18.82
N ALA A 34 11.62 -20.44 -18.00
CA ALA A 34 11.51 -20.38 -16.54
C ALA A 34 12.39 -19.26 -15.94
N LEU A 35 13.60 -19.03 -16.46
CA LEU A 35 14.47 -17.92 -16.04
C LEU A 35 13.86 -16.55 -16.38
N VAL A 36 13.29 -16.39 -17.58
CA VAL A 36 12.62 -15.14 -18.00
C VAL A 36 11.35 -14.89 -17.18
N GLY A 37 10.55 -15.94 -16.95
CA GLY A 37 9.39 -15.88 -16.06
C GLY A 37 9.79 -15.45 -14.65
N ALA A 38 10.81 -16.09 -14.08
CA ALA A 38 11.37 -15.70 -12.79
C ALA A 38 11.83 -14.25 -12.79
N TYR A 39 12.61 -13.78 -13.77
CA TYR A 39 13.08 -12.38 -13.79
C TYR A 39 11.95 -11.34 -13.86
N ASN A 40 10.86 -11.66 -14.55
CA ASN A 40 9.73 -10.75 -14.72
C ASN A 40 8.79 -10.73 -13.51
N SER A 41 8.59 -11.87 -12.84
CA SER A 41 7.66 -11.99 -11.73
C SER A 41 8.34 -12.28 -10.39
N ASN A 42 9.66 -12.05 -10.27
CA ASN A 42 10.35 -12.32 -9.01
C ASN A 42 9.89 -11.29 -7.97
N PRO A 43 9.17 -11.70 -6.91
CA PRO A 43 8.76 -10.78 -5.86
C PRO A 43 9.95 -10.13 -5.15
N THR A 44 11.15 -10.75 -5.17
CA THR A 44 12.35 -10.15 -4.58
C THR A 44 12.88 -8.99 -5.39
N LEU A 45 12.82 -9.06 -6.73
CA LEU A 45 13.23 -7.96 -7.62
C LEU A 45 12.22 -6.82 -7.58
N GLU A 46 10.93 -7.13 -7.51
CA GLU A 46 9.89 -6.13 -7.32
C GLU A 46 10.02 -5.42 -5.97
N ALA A 47 10.29 -6.17 -4.90
CA ALA A 47 10.55 -5.61 -3.57
C ALA A 47 11.81 -4.73 -3.56
N ALA A 48 12.91 -5.17 -4.20
CA ALA A 48 14.12 -4.37 -4.32
C ALA A 48 13.88 -3.05 -5.08
N ARG A 49 13.14 -3.09 -6.19
CA ARG A 49 12.75 -1.87 -6.93
C ARG A 49 11.83 -0.95 -6.12
N ALA A 50 10.89 -1.52 -5.36
CA ALA A 50 10.02 -0.75 -4.48
C ALA A 50 10.82 -0.05 -3.37
N ASN A 51 11.81 -0.74 -2.79
CA ASN A 51 12.73 -0.16 -1.82
C ASN A 51 13.56 0.96 -2.44
N GLN A 52 14.04 0.80 -3.68
CA GLN A 52 14.76 1.86 -4.37
C GLN A 52 13.88 3.10 -4.59
N ARG A 53 12.65 2.94 -5.06
CA ARG A 53 11.70 4.07 -5.17
C ARG A 53 11.44 4.74 -3.81
N ALA A 54 11.31 3.97 -2.74
CA ALA A 54 11.14 4.52 -1.40
C ALA A 54 12.36 5.34 -0.95
N THR A 55 13.57 4.93 -1.34
CA THR A 55 14.80 5.69 -1.09
C THR A 55 14.82 6.98 -1.91
N ASP A 56 14.45 6.93 -3.19
CA ASP A 56 14.43 8.08 -4.11
C ASP A 56 13.50 9.19 -3.62
N GLU A 57 12.34 8.83 -3.06
CA GLU A 57 11.36 9.80 -2.54
C GLU A 57 11.88 10.63 -1.36
N ASN A 58 12.94 10.19 -0.67
CA ASN A 58 13.55 10.97 0.41
C ASN A 58 14.06 12.33 -0.08
N VAL A 59 14.55 12.43 -1.33
CA VAL A 59 15.02 13.70 -1.89
C VAL A 59 13.88 14.69 -1.98
N THR A 60 12.71 14.24 -2.45
CA THR A 60 11.49 15.04 -2.55
C THR A 60 10.98 15.46 -1.18
N ILE A 61 10.97 14.54 -0.20
CA ILE A 61 10.56 14.81 1.18
C ILE A 61 11.44 15.89 1.83
N GLN A 62 12.77 15.79 1.70
CA GLN A 62 13.68 16.80 2.25
C GLN A 62 13.53 18.15 1.55
N ARG A 63 13.27 18.15 0.25
CA ARG A 63 13.00 19.38 -0.51
C ARG A 63 11.68 20.04 -0.08
N ALA A 64 10.66 19.25 0.22
CA ALA A 64 9.33 19.75 0.60
C ALA A 64 9.35 20.62 1.86
N GLN A 65 10.28 20.36 2.79
CA GLN A 65 10.46 21.19 4.00
C GLN A 65 10.80 22.65 3.69
N GLY A 66 11.36 22.94 2.50
CA GLY A 66 11.72 24.29 2.08
C GLY A 66 10.64 25.00 1.28
N LEU A 67 9.50 24.34 1.06
CA LEU A 67 8.39 24.91 0.32
C LEU A 67 7.40 25.58 1.28
N PRO A 68 6.62 26.55 0.79
CA PRO A 68 5.43 27.03 1.50
C PRO A 68 4.51 25.88 1.89
N SER A 69 3.99 25.91 3.11
CA SER A 69 2.99 24.95 3.59
C SER A 69 1.73 25.69 4.04
N ALA A 70 0.59 25.04 3.82
CA ALA A 70 -0.71 25.54 4.20
C ALA A 70 -1.42 24.43 4.97
N ASN A 71 -1.88 24.73 6.18
CA ASN A 71 -2.60 23.78 7.03
C ASN A 71 -3.93 24.40 7.44
N VAL A 72 -4.96 23.56 7.53
CA VAL A 72 -6.28 23.94 8.03
C VAL A 72 -6.69 22.91 9.07
N THR A 73 -6.94 23.39 10.28
CA THR A 73 -7.39 22.58 11.41
C THR A 73 -8.78 23.04 11.81
N ALA A 74 -9.75 22.15 11.75
CA ALA A 74 -11.07 22.35 12.33
C ALA A 74 -11.17 21.50 13.60
N ASN A 75 -11.55 22.12 14.71
CA ASN A 75 -11.72 21.45 15.98
C ASN A 75 -13.12 21.71 16.52
N HIS A 76 -13.84 20.63 16.81
CA HIS A 76 -15.16 20.66 17.40
C HIS A 76 -15.08 20.09 18.82
N ILE A 77 -15.46 20.89 19.81
CA ILE A 77 -15.46 20.50 21.22
C ILE A 77 -16.88 20.61 21.75
N GLU A 78 -17.37 19.55 22.38
CA GLU A 78 -18.62 19.53 23.14
C GLU A 78 -18.32 19.29 24.62
N PHE A 79 -18.83 20.16 25.48
CA PHE A 79 -18.59 20.14 26.91
C PHE A 79 -19.74 19.43 27.62
N ILE A 80 -19.55 18.14 27.91
CA ILE A 80 -20.58 17.29 28.57
C ILE A 80 -20.80 17.67 30.04
N ARG A 81 -19.83 18.31 30.69
CA ARG A 81 -19.95 18.85 32.06
C ARG A 81 -19.42 20.26 32.13
N GLN A 82 -20.32 21.22 32.36
CA GLN A 82 -19.93 22.58 32.72
C GLN A 82 -19.52 22.65 34.18
N SER A 83 -18.41 23.33 34.45
CA SER A 83 -17.98 23.63 35.82
C SER A 83 -19.00 24.52 36.51
N ALA A 84 -19.28 24.31 37.80
CA ALA A 84 -20.29 25.07 38.56
C ALA A 84 -20.03 26.60 38.61
N ASN A 85 -18.84 27.05 38.22
CA ASN A 85 -18.44 28.46 38.15
C ASN A 85 -18.55 29.07 36.74
N ALA A 86 -19.00 28.30 35.74
CA ALA A 86 -18.99 28.69 34.32
C ALA A 86 -20.41 28.85 33.77
N PHE A 87 -21.12 29.90 34.21
CA PHE A 87 -22.53 30.18 33.85
C PHE A 87 -22.74 30.67 32.41
N THR A 88 -21.67 31.07 31.72
CA THR A 88 -21.71 31.63 30.35
C THR A 88 -20.86 30.83 29.34
N ALA A 89 -20.29 29.69 29.76
CA ALA A 89 -19.43 28.90 28.87
C ALA A 89 -20.27 28.21 27.79
N PRO A 90 -19.87 28.26 26.50
CA PRO A 90 -20.59 27.56 25.44
C PRO A 90 -20.58 26.04 25.65
N GLU A 91 -21.72 25.37 25.48
CA GLU A 91 -21.83 23.89 25.50
C GLU A 91 -21.09 23.25 24.33
N ARG A 92 -20.99 23.97 23.21
CA ARG A 92 -20.32 23.53 21.98
C ARG A 92 -19.45 24.65 21.44
N ASN A 93 -18.24 24.29 21.04
CA ASN A 93 -17.29 25.18 20.42
C ASN A 93 -16.82 24.60 19.09
N LEU A 94 -16.82 25.41 18.04
CA LEU A 94 -16.26 25.06 16.74
C LEU A 94 -15.20 26.10 16.39
N GLY A 95 -13.94 25.67 16.40
CA GLY A 95 -12.81 26.49 16.00
C GLY A 95 -12.27 26.02 14.65
N VAL A 96 -12.12 26.94 13.70
CA VAL A 96 -11.41 26.69 12.44
C VAL A 96 -10.19 27.58 12.41
N ASN A 97 -9.01 27.01 12.17
CA ASN A 97 -7.76 27.73 12.07
C ASN A 97 -7.03 27.33 10.79
N ALA A 98 -6.58 28.32 10.04
CA ALA A 98 -5.76 28.13 8.85
C ALA A 98 -4.41 28.80 9.08
N GLN A 99 -3.32 28.09 8.80
CA GLN A 99 -1.96 28.60 8.93
C GLN A 99 -1.22 28.44 7.61
N LEU A 100 -0.57 29.52 7.17
CA LEU A 100 0.37 29.52 6.05
C LEU A 100 1.78 29.74 6.62
N LEU A 101 2.70 28.84 6.29
CA LEU A 101 4.09 28.90 6.74
C LEU A 101 5.01 28.91 5.52
N VAL A 102 5.82 29.97 5.41
CA VAL A 102 6.83 30.14 4.36
C VAL A 102 8.20 30.27 5.01
N PRO A 103 9.08 29.26 4.89
CA PRO A 103 10.43 29.37 5.42
C PRO A 103 11.24 30.35 4.56
N VAL A 104 11.59 31.51 5.11
CA VAL A 104 12.41 32.53 4.40
C VAL A 104 13.89 32.15 4.42
N TYR A 105 14.39 31.67 5.55
CA TYR A 105 15.76 31.21 5.70
C TYR A 105 15.87 30.13 6.77
N SER A 106 16.50 29.00 6.42
CA SER A 106 16.61 27.82 7.30
C SER A 106 18.07 27.48 7.63
N GLY A 107 18.99 28.46 7.62
CA GLY A 107 20.39 28.24 8.05
C GLY A 107 21.18 27.22 7.22
N GLY A 108 20.71 26.88 6.01
CA GLY A 108 21.30 25.81 5.18
C GLY A 108 20.84 24.39 5.51
N ALA A 109 20.04 24.18 6.56
CA ALA A 109 19.55 22.86 6.98
C ALA A 109 18.86 22.11 5.83
N ILE A 110 17.99 22.79 5.08
CA ILE A 110 17.23 22.19 3.98
C ILE A 110 18.13 21.84 2.79
N ARG A 111 19.06 22.73 2.43
CA ARG A 111 20.02 22.47 1.34
C ARG A 111 20.92 21.27 1.66
N ASN A 112 21.42 21.19 2.89
CA ASN A 112 22.25 20.08 3.35
C ASN A 112 21.45 18.78 3.46
N GLY A 113 20.20 18.84 3.93
CA GLY A 113 19.30 17.69 4.01
C GLY A 113 18.99 17.09 2.64
N VAL A 114 18.73 17.94 1.63
CA VAL A 114 18.54 17.51 0.23
C VAL A 114 19.82 16.87 -0.33
N ARG A 115 21.00 17.45 -0.07
CA ARG A 115 22.27 16.87 -0.54
C ARG A 115 22.50 15.48 0.07
N ALA A 116 22.34 15.37 1.40
CA ALA A 116 22.47 14.09 2.07
C ALA A 116 21.44 13.05 1.59
N ALA A 117 20.23 13.47 1.20
CA ALA A 117 19.25 12.57 0.61
C ALA A 117 19.68 12.07 -0.78
N LYS A 118 20.26 12.93 -1.62
CA LYS A 118 20.83 12.52 -2.92
C LYS A 118 21.97 11.54 -2.74
N ASP A 119 22.88 11.82 -1.81
CA ASP A 119 24.01 10.94 -1.51
C ASP A 119 23.54 9.52 -1.06
N ARG A 120 22.37 9.39 -0.42
CA ARG A 120 21.77 8.09 -0.03
C ARG A 120 21.07 7.35 -1.18
N VAL A 121 20.70 8.05 -2.24
CA VAL A 121 20.11 7.45 -3.45
C VAL A 121 21.21 6.93 -4.38
N GLU A 122 22.35 7.62 -4.40
CA GLU A 122 23.50 7.25 -5.23
C GLU A 122 24.36 6.12 -4.63
N ALA A 123 24.28 5.89 -3.32
CA ALA A 123 25.01 4.83 -2.60
C ALA A 123 24.34 3.45 -2.71
#